data_AF-A0A954X7J5-F1
#
_entry.id   AF-A0A954X7J5-F1
#
_cell.length_a   1.000
_cell.length_b   1.000
_cell.length_c   1.000
_cell.angle_alpha   90.00
_cell.angle_beta   90.00
_cell.angle_gamma   90.00
#
_symmetry.space_group_name_H-M   'P 1'
#
loop_
_entity.id
_entity.type
_entity.pdbx_description
1 polymer ?
#
loop_
_entity_poly.entity_id
_entity_poly.type
_entity_poly.pdbx_seq_one_letter_code
_entity_poly.pdbx_strand_id
1 'polypeptide(L)'
;IGEAQPTNRTLGWGIDVDDWDGGTVSGNVFAHYGGTPLSNIYALTCSGHTNDVSFAKNVIYNLDSDVFAVRFDGEPKSQLSFSENALQLDGTPMRFIDVKSTSAASFSQNTYSADSTTDRFRIDGTELDFAAWQTQVGETGSAVSKLAYDDPSRTIESYMASLGETATLEAFVAAAKQQSKRNWQPAYTAAAVNAYVRAGFRVP
;
A
#
# COMPACT_ATOMS: atom_id res chain seq x y z
N ILE A 1 9.42 -4.05 3.01
CA ILE A 1 10.01 -2.78 2.53
C ILE A 1 10.62 -2.05 3.73
N GLY A 2 11.82 -1.46 3.62
CA GLY A 2 12.42 -0.65 4.70
C GLY A 2 13.43 -1.35 5.61
N GLU A 3 13.64 -2.66 5.43
CA GLU A 3 14.45 -3.48 6.35
C GLU A 3 15.95 -3.15 6.36
N ALA A 4 16.52 -2.77 5.20
CA ALA A 4 17.97 -2.56 5.10
C ALA A 4 18.48 -1.24 5.71
N GLN A 5 17.60 -0.25 5.93
CA GLN A 5 17.89 1.06 6.55
C GLN A 5 19.25 1.70 6.19
N PRO A 6 19.62 1.80 4.90
CA PRO A 6 20.97 2.22 4.50
C PRO A 6 21.34 3.66 4.90
N THR A 7 20.34 4.49 5.19
CA THR A 7 20.51 5.89 5.63
C THR A 7 20.31 6.07 7.14
N ASN A 8 20.26 5.00 7.95
CA ASN A 8 19.87 5.02 9.37
C ASN A 8 18.51 5.70 9.63
N ARG A 9 17.62 5.67 8.64
CA ARG A 9 16.24 6.16 8.78
C ARG A 9 15.30 4.97 8.79
N THR A 10 14.26 5.07 9.59
CA THR A 10 13.23 4.06 9.77
C THR A 10 12.10 4.22 8.76
N LEU A 11 12.46 4.19 7.46
CA LEU A 11 11.54 4.43 6.35
C LEU A 11 11.09 3.15 5.67
N GLY A 12 9.86 3.17 5.16
CA GLY A 12 9.32 2.13 4.29
C GLY A 12 8.26 2.71 3.37
N TRP A 13 8.67 3.13 2.18
CA TRP A 13 7.80 3.84 1.25
C TRP A 13 7.41 2.94 0.08
N GLY A 14 6.13 2.93 -0.25
CA GLY A 14 5.59 2.25 -1.43
C GLY A 14 5.81 3.07 -2.69
N ILE A 15 4.74 3.61 -3.26
CA ILE A 15 4.79 4.45 -4.47
C ILE A 15 4.54 5.91 -4.10
N ASP A 16 5.43 6.78 -4.57
CA ASP A 16 5.28 8.24 -4.51
C ASP A 16 5.00 8.77 -5.92
N VAL A 17 3.82 9.33 -6.13
CA VAL A 17 3.44 10.03 -7.35
C VAL A 17 3.73 11.51 -7.14
N ASP A 18 4.64 12.09 -7.93
CA ASP A 18 5.07 13.48 -7.78
C ASP A 18 5.12 14.18 -9.15
N ASP A 19 4.55 15.38 -9.23
CA ASP A 19 4.46 16.20 -10.45
C ASP A 19 4.00 15.43 -11.71
N TRP A 20 3.00 14.55 -11.58
CA TRP A 20 2.55 13.68 -12.67
C TRP A 20 1.26 14.21 -13.33
N ASP A 21 1.28 14.37 -14.66
CA ASP A 21 0.11 14.71 -15.48
C ASP A 21 -0.27 13.53 -16.40
N GLY A 22 -1.39 12.86 -16.12
CA GLY A 22 -1.93 11.75 -16.90
C GLY A 22 -1.30 10.39 -16.56
N GLY A 23 -2.03 9.54 -15.82
CA GLY A 23 -1.48 8.25 -15.39
C GLY A 23 -2.39 7.31 -14.62
N THR A 24 -1.90 6.10 -14.35
CA THR A 24 -2.60 5.13 -13.51
C THR A 24 -1.64 4.37 -12.61
N VAL A 25 -1.94 4.37 -11.32
CA VAL A 25 -1.35 3.49 -10.30
C VAL A 25 -2.38 2.43 -9.97
N SER A 26 -2.26 1.25 -10.58
CA SER A 26 -3.27 0.20 -10.39
C SER A 26 -2.74 -1.20 -10.19
N GLY A 27 -3.58 -2.00 -9.50
CA GLY A 27 -3.34 -3.43 -9.30
C GLY A 27 -2.15 -3.73 -8.40
N ASN A 28 -1.67 -2.79 -7.58
CA ASN A 28 -0.54 -3.01 -6.68
C ASN A 28 -0.98 -3.74 -5.40
N VAL A 29 -0.04 -4.45 -4.77
CA VAL A 29 -0.22 -5.08 -3.46
C VAL A 29 0.88 -4.57 -2.54
N PHE A 30 0.50 -3.82 -1.51
CA PHE A 30 1.37 -3.36 -0.44
C PHE A 30 1.04 -4.18 0.80
N ALA A 31 1.98 -5.02 1.25
CA ALA A 31 1.73 -5.93 2.36
C ALA A 31 2.93 -6.09 3.30
N HIS A 32 2.64 -6.23 4.59
CA HIS A 32 3.58 -6.69 5.62
C HIS A 32 4.82 -5.82 5.83
N TYR A 33 4.65 -4.51 6.00
CA TYR A 33 5.77 -3.65 6.41
C TYR A 33 5.33 -2.51 7.32
N GLY A 34 6.27 -1.94 8.06
CA GLY A 34 5.97 -1.04 9.17
C GLY A 34 6.20 -1.71 10.52
N GLY A 35 5.70 -1.09 11.58
CA GLY A 35 5.92 -1.50 12.96
C GLY A 35 7.30 -1.11 13.46
N THR A 36 7.63 -1.42 14.72
CA THR A 36 8.92 -1.02 15.29
C THR A 36 10.09 -1.73 14.59
N PRO A 37 11.13 -1.01 14.11
CA PRO A 37 11.41 0.42 14.29
C PRO A 37 10.91 1.34 13.14
N LEU A 38 10.34 0.79 12.06
CA LEU A 38 9.81 1.53 10.91
C LEU A 38 8.61 2.42 11.28
N SER A 39 8.86 3.70 11.52
CA SER A 39 7.86 4.67 11.98
C SER A 39 7.34 5.60 10.89
N ASN A 40 8.05 5.75 9.78
CA ASN A 40 7.64 6.58 8.64
C ASN A 40 7.45 5.69 7.42
N ILE A 41 6.24 5.14 7.31
CA ILE A 41 5.87 4.26 6.22
C ILE A 41 4.56 4.71 5.57
N TYR A 42 4.41 4.40 4.28
CA TYR A 42 3.17 4.59 3.54
C TYR A 42 3.10 3.60 2.38
N ALA A 43 1.88 3.35 1.88
CA ALA A 43 1.67 2.63 0.63
C ALA A 43 1.73 3.57 -0.57
N LEU A 44 0.99 4.68 -0.51
CA LEU A 44 0.79 5.56 -1.64
C LEU A 44 0.84 7.02 -1.21
N THR A 45 1.59 7.84 -1.93
CA THR A 45 1.52 9.30 -1.84
C THR A 45 1.27 9.93 -3.20
N CYS A 46 0.54 11.05 -3.20
CA CYS A 46 0.40 11.96 -4.32
C CYS A 46 0.85 13.34 -3.86
N SER A 47 1.99 13.76 -4.39
CA SER A 47 2.75 14.94 -4.06
C SER A 47 2.84 15.86 -5.28
N GLY A 48 3.26 17.11 -5.06
CA GLY A 48 3.51 18.05 -6.16
C GLY A 48 2.26 18.39 -6.97
N HIS A 49 2.49 19.06 -8.10
CA HIS A 49 1.46 19.46 -9.05
C HIS A 49 1.05 18.27 -9.92
N THR A 50 0.06 17.50 -9.44
CA THR A 50 -0.38 16.26 -10.09
C THR A 50 -1.79 16.43 -10.70
N ASN A 51 -1.96 16.04 -11.97
CA ASN A 51 -3.24 16.10 -12.68
C ASN A 51 -3.57 14.76 -13.35
N ASP A 52 -4.85 14.40 -13.41
CA ASP A 52 -5.35 13.25 -14.21
C ASP A 52 -4.65 11.92 -13.87
N VAL A 53 -4.55 11.60 -12.58
CA VAL A 53 -3.98 10.33 -12.09
C VAL A 53 -5.05 9.49 -11.41
N SER A 54 -5.16 8.25 -11.87
CA SER A 54 -6.07 7.26 -11.29
C SER A 54 -5.33 6.27 -10.38
N PHE A 55 -5.80 6.11 -9.15
CA PHE A 55 -5.31 5.15 -8.17
C PHE A 55 -6.38 4.07 -8.01
N ALA A 56 -6.22 2.94 -8.70
CA ALA A 56 -7.30 1.96 -8.85
C ALA A 56 -6.89 0.55 -8.45
N LYS A 57 -7.77 -0.20 -7.78
CA LYS A 57 -7.57 -1.66 -7.56
C LYS A 57 -6.29 -2.03 -6.81
N ASN A 58 -5.80 -1.13 -5.96
CA ASN A 58 -4.66 -1.41 -5.11
C ASN A 58 -5.11 -2.07 -3.81
N VAL A 59 -4.32 -3.03 -3.34
CA VAL A 59 -4.50 -3.68 -2.04
C VAL A 59 -3.44 -3.15 -1.09
N ILE A 60 -3.87 -2.62 0.05
CA ILE A 60 -3.02 -2.22 1.17
C ILE A 60 -3.41 -3.09 2.36
N TYR A 61 -2.47 -3.91 2.82
CA TYR A 61 -2.75 -4.93 3.82
C TYR A 61 -1.68 -4.98 4.91
N ASN A 62 -2.10 -4.91 6.18
CA ASN A 62 -1.20 -5.11 7.32
C ASN A 62 0.08 -4.24 7.23
N LEU A 63 -0.10 -2.96 6.94
CA LEU A 63 0.93 -1.94 7.09
C LEU A 63 0.80 -1.33 8.47
N ASP A 64 1.90 -1.06 9.15
CA ASP A 64 1.84 -0.57 10.53
C ASP A 64 2.65 0.72 10.77
N SER A 65 1.96 1.80 11.13
CA SER A 65 2.56 3.05 11.64
C SER A 65 1.51 3.96 12.28
N ASP A 66 1.94 5.01 12.96
CA ASP A 66 1.07 6.04 13.54
C ASP A 66 0.69 7.15 12.55
N VAL A 67 0.98 6.97 11.25
CA VAL A 67 0.71 7.98 10.21
C VAL A 67 -0.44 7.57 9.30
N PHE A 68 -0.21 7.44 7.99
CA PHE A 68 -1.23 7.21 6.96
C PHE A 68 -0.75 6.18 5.95
N ALA A 69 -1.66 5.34 5.46
CA ALA A 69 -1.39 4.43 4.35
C ALA A 69 -1.37 5.18 3.01
N VAL A 70 -2.31 6.11 2.81
CA VAL A 70 -2.45 6.91 1.60
C VAL A 70 -2.43 8.39 1.96
N ARG A 71 -1.70 9.21 1.20
CA ARG A 71 -1.77 10.68 1.35
C ARG A 71 -1.78 11.44 0.04
N PHE A 72 -2.68 12.41 -0.06
CA PHE A 72 -2.64 13.47 -1.08
C PHE A 72 -2.27 14.78 -0.39
N ASP A 73 -1.10 15.35 -0.73
CA ASP A 73 -0.63 16.57 -0.09
C ASP A 73 -1.37 17.83 -0.57
N GLY A 74 -0.93 19.00 -0.09
CA GLY A 74 -1.59 20.28 -0.35
C GLY A 74 -1.18 20.98 -1.64
N GLU A 75 -0.25 20.41 -2.40
CA GLU A 75 0.15 20.99 -3.68
C GLU A 75 -0.98 20.88 -4.71
N PRO A 76 -1.02 21.76 -5.73
CA PRO A 76 -2.11 21.81 -6.71
C PRO A 76 -2.41 20.44 -7.32
N LYS A 77 -3.67 20.01 -7.26
CA LYS A 77 -4.12 18.74 -7.82
C LYS A 77 -5.40 18.94 -8.60
N SER A 78 -5.61 18.12 -9.63
CA SER A 78 -6.87 18.08 -10.36
C SER A 78 -7.13 16.71 -10.96
N GLN A 79 -8.42 16.35 -11.08
CA GLN A 79 -8.86 15.13 -11.77
C GLN A 79 -8.24 13.84 -11.21
N LEU A 80 -8.04 13.76 -9.89
CA LEU A 80 -7.61 12.52 -9.27
C LEU A 80 -8.80 11.59 -9.03
N SER A 81 -8.56 10.29 -9.19
CA SER A 81 -9.53 9.26 -8.78
C SER A 81 -8.86 8.25 -7.87
N PHE A 82 -9.52 7.89 -6.77
CA PHE A 82 -9.12 6.82 -5.87
C PHE A 82 -10.26 5.82 -5.76
N SER A 83 -10.21 4.76 -6.57
CA SER A 83 -11.32 3.85 -6.75
C SER A 83 -10.98 2.37 -6.62
N GLU A 84 -11.94 1.58 -6.16
CA GLU A 84 -11.81 0.12 -6.11
C GLU A 84 -10.59 -0.38 -5.30
N ASN A 85 -10.07 0.43 -4.37
CA ASN A 85 -8.95 0.05 -3.53
C ASN A 85 -9.43 -0.68 -2.28
N ALA A 86 -8.64 -1.64 -1.80
CA ALA A 86 -8.89 -2.36 -0.56
C ALA A 86 -7.83 -2.02 0.48
N LEU A 87 -8.22 -1.42 1.58
CA LEU A 87 -7.34 -1.07 2.70
C LEU A 87 -7.78 -1.85 3.93
N GLN A 88 -7.02 -2.88 4.29
CA GLN A 88 -7.30 -3.74 5.44
C GLN A 88 -6.13 -3.66 6.42
N LEU A 89 -6.33 -2.83 7.44
CA LEU A 89 -5.36 -2.36 8.44
C LEU A 89 -5.88 -2.71 9.85
N ASP A 90 -6.40 -3.93 10.01
CA ASP A 90 -6.74 -4.48 11.32
C ASP A 90 -5.45 -4.66 12.15
N GLY A 91 -5.51 -4.46 13.47
CA GLY A 91 -4.35 -4.62 14.36
C GLY A 91 -3.33 -3.49 14.35
N THR A 92 -3.56 -2.40 13.60
CA THR A 92 -2.66 -1.25 13.50
C THR A 92 -3.41 0.07 13.72
N PRO A 93 -2.77 1.11 14.29
CA PRO A 93 -3.33 2.46 14.41
C PRO A 93 -3.31 3.26 13.11
N MET A 94 -2.73 2.75 12.02
CA MET A 94 -2.47 3.50 10.79
C MET A 94 -3.74 4.06 10.13
N ARG A 95 -3.78 5.37 9.86
CA ARG A 95 -4.90 5.98 9.11
C ARG A 95 -4.98 5.41 7.70
N PHE A 96 -6.18 5.24 7.18
CA PHE A 96 -6.39 4.82 5.80
C PHE A 96 -5.91 5.91 4.84
N ILE A 97 -6.45 7.13 4.98
CA ILE A 97 -6.28 8.20 4.00
C ILE A 97 -6.10 9.55 4.71
N ASP A 98 -5.17 10.35 4.20
CA ASP A 98 -4.91 11.73 4.62
C ASP A 98 -4.89 12.65 3.39
N VAL A 99 -5.88 13.54 3.26
CA VAL A 99 -5.92 14.51 2.16
C VAL A 99 -5.87 15.93 2.69
N LYS A 100 -5.22 16.82 1.94
CA LYS A 100 -5.21 18.26 2.24
C LYS A 100 -6.35 19.04 1.61
N SER A 101 -6.98 18.49 0.56
CA SER A 101 -8.18 19.04 -0.05
C SER A 101 -9.02 17.92 -0.65
N THR A 102 -10.35 18.13 -0.68
CA THR A 102 -11.30 17.20 -1.30
C THR A 102 -11.68 17.60 -2.72
N SER A 103 -11.41 18.84 -3.14
CA SER A 103 -11.90 19.37 -4.42
C SER A 103 -11.22 18.76 -5.65
N ALA A 104 -10.05 18.13 -5.47
CA ALA A 104 -9.20 17.64 -6.55
C ALA A 104 -9.34 16.13 -6.80
N ALA A 105 -9.95 15.39 -5.87
CA ALA A 105 -9.98 13.94 -5.87
C ALA A 105 -11.40 13.40 -5.66
N SER A 106 -11.73 12.37 -6.43
CA SER A 106 -12.96 11.59 -6.24
C SER A 106 -12.64 10.24 -5.62
N PHE A 107 -13.49 9.77 -4.72
CA PHE A 107 -13.35 8.49 -4.04
C PHE A 107 -14.56 7.62 -4.32
N SER A 108 -14.38 6.35 -4.69
CA SER A 108 -15.50 5.45 -4.95
C SER A 108 -15.14 3.98 -4.86
N GLN A 109 -16.11 3.14 -4.47
CA GLN A 109 -15.98 1.68 -4.48
C GLN A 109 -14.77 1.13 -3.69
N ASN A 110 -14.28 1.88 -2.71
CA ASN A 110 -13.19 1.44 -1.85
C ASN A 110 -13.72 0.58 -0.70
N THR A 111 -12.90 -0.36 -0.23
CA THR A 111 -13.21 -1.18 0.93
C THR A 111 -12.20 -0.91 2.04
N TYR A 112 -12.70 -0.60 3.24
CA TYR A 112 -11.88 -0.30 4.41
C TYR A 112 -12.14 -1.31 5.54
N SER A 113 -11.10 -1.77 6.23
CA SER A 113 -11.22 -2.62 7.43
C SER A 113 -10.15 -2.28 8.44
N ALA A 114 -10.55 -2.09 9.69
CA ALA A 114 -9.69 -1.94 10.85
C ALA A 114 -10.50 -2.31 12.10
N ASP A 115 -9.83 -2.52 13.24
CA ASP A 115 -10.49 -2.81 14.52
C ASP A 115 -11.41 -1.67 14.98
N SER A 116 -11.10 -0.44 14.57
CA SER A 116 -11.95 0.74 14.69
C SER A 116 -11.72 1.66 13.50
N THR A 117 -12.80 2.26 12.98
CA THR A 117 -12.74 3.28 11.93
C THR A 117 -12.70 4.70 12.47
N THR A 118 -12.75 4.89 13.78
CA THR A 118 -12.60 6.21 14.41
C THR A 118 -11.23 6.78 14.12
N ASP A 119 -11.17 8.04 13.69
CA ASP A 119 -9.94 8.79 13.39
C ASP A 119 -9.03 8.07 12.38
N ARG A 120 -9.61 7.32 11.43
CA ARG A 120 -8.85 6.61 10.38
C ARG A 120 -8.81 7.37 9.05
N PHE A 121 -9.52 8.49 8.95
CA PHE A 121 -9.52 9.35 7.78
C PHE A 121 -9.18 10.77 8.22
N ARG A 122 -8.51 11.53 7.35
CA ARG A 122 -8.14 12.91 7.66
C ARG A 122 -8.34 13.84 6.47
N ILE A 123 -8.98 14.98 6.72
CA ILE A 123 -9.11 16.09 5.78
C ILE A 123 -8.51 17.34 6.41
N ASP A 124 -7.45 17.86 5.80
CA ASP A 124 -6.70 19.04 6.24
C ASP A 124 -6.40 19.08 7.75
N GLY A 125 -5.93 17.95 8.29
CA GLY A 125 -5.61 17.82 9.72
C GLY A 125 -6.81 17.53 10.64
N THR A 126 -8.04 17.52 10.13
CA THR A 126 -9.23 17.10 10.87
C THR A 126 -9.43 15.61 10.74
N GLU A 127 -9.36 14.88 11.86
CA GLU A 127 -9.61 13.44 11.93
C GLU A 127 -11.11 13.14 11.81
N LEU A 128 -11.44 12.05 11.12
CA LEU A 128 -12.79 11.65 10.75
C LEU A 128 -12.95 10.13 10.87
N ASP A 129 -14.17 9.71 11.20
CA ASP A 129 -14.60 8.35 10.93
C ASP A 129 -15.04 8.19 9.46
N PHE A 130 -15.42 6.96 9.08
CA PHE A 130 -15.85 6.67 7.71
C PHE A 130 -17.12 7.42 7.30
N ALA A 131 -18.10 7.58 8.20
CA ALA A 131 -19.36 8.22 7.85
C ALA A 131 -19.18 9.72 7.56
N ALA A 132 -18.38 10.40 8.38
CA ALA A 132 -18.03 11.79 8.19
C ALA A 132 -17.16 11.98 6.93
N TRP A 133 -16.17 11.11 6.71
CA TRP A 133 -15.36 11.08 5.49
C TRP A 133 -16.24 10.94 4.24
N GLN A 134 -17.10 9.93 4.20
CA GLN A 134 -17.98 9.64 3.07
C GLN A 134 -18.86 10.85 2.71
N THR A 135 -19.38 11.52 3.74
CA THR A 135 -20.18 12.75 3.56
C THR A 135 -19.35 13.90 2.99
N GLN A 136 -18.13 14.12 3.49
CA GLN A 136 -17.31 15.26 3.09
C GLN A 136 -16.70 15.13 1.70
N VAL A 137 -16.31 13.93 1.28
CA VAL A 137 -15.68 13.70 -0.03
C VAL A 137 -16.68 13.24 -1.09
N GLY A 138 -17.95 13.01 -0.71
CA GLY A 138 -18.98 12.48 -1.60
C GLY A 138 -18.69 11.06 -2.09
N GLU A 139 -18.06 10.23 -1.25
CA GLU A 139 -17.68 8.87 -1.64
C GLU A 139 -18.90 7.96 -1.82
N THR A 140 -18.93 7.21 -2.92
CA THR A 140 -20.05 6.34 -3.29
C THR A 140 -19.60 4.91 -3.56
N GLY A 141 -20.45 3.94 -3.23
CA GLY A 141 -20.18 2.52 -3.46
C GLY A 141 -19.13 1.89 -2.54
N SER A 142 -18.56 2.65 -1.60
CA SER A 142 -17.55 2.17 -0.64
C SER A 142 -18.18 1.56 0.61
N ALA A 143 -17.43 0.68 1.28
CA ALA A 143 -17.90 -0.02 2.46
C ALA A 143 -16.80 -0.23 3.51
N VAL A 144 -17.19 -0.23 4.78
CA VAL A 144 -16.36 -0.76 5.87
C VAL A 144 -16.67 -2.25 6.00
N SER A 145 -15.78 -3.09 5.48
CA SER A 145 -15.95 -4.54 5.54
C SER A 145 -14.60 -5.25 5.39
N LYS A 146 -14.44 -6.37 6.10
CA LYS A 146 -13.24 -7.19 6.02
C LYS A 146 -13.31 -8.12 4.81
N LEU A 147 -12.34 -8.01 3.91
CA LEU A 147 -12.24 -8.91 2.75
C LEU A 147 -11.54 -10.22 3.10
N ALA A 148 -12.07 -11.33 2.58
CA ALA A 148 -11.41 -12.63 2.65
C ALA A 148 -10.43 -12.79 1.49
N TYR A 149 -9.14 -12.90 1.82
CA TYR A 149 -8.06 -13.23 0.89
C TYR A 149 -7.73 -14.73 0.95
N ASP A 150 -7.11 -15.26 -0.11
CA ASP A 150 -6.84 -16.70 -0.21
C ASP A 150 -5.71 -17.14 0.72
N ASP A 151 -4.62 -16.36 0.79
CA ASP A 151 -3.50 -16.56 1.69
C ASP A 151 -2.72 -15.24 1.84
N PRO A 152 -3.26 -14.26 2.58
CA PRO A 152 -2.63 -12.96 2.74
C PRO A 152 -1.46 -13.01 3.72
N SER A 153 -0.94 -14.18 4.07
CA SER A 153 0.23 -14.35 4.95
C SER A 153 1.53 -14.55 4.17
N ARG A 154 1.46 -14.60 2.83
CA ARG A 154 2.61 -14.86 1.97
C ARG A 154 3.64 -13.74 2.02
N THR A 155 4.87 -14.14 2.36
CA THR A 155 6.08 -13.32 2.40
C THR A 155 7.22 -13.97 1.60
N ILE A 156 8.38 -13.30 1.53
CA ILE A 156 9.60 -13.84 0.92
C ILE A 156 10.06 -15.12 1.65
N GLU A 157 9.94 -15.17 2.97
CA GLU A 157 10.28 -16.33 3.80
C GLU A 157 9.41 -17.54 3.44
N SER A 158 8.09 -17.33 3.35
CA SER A 158 7.17 -18.41 2.94
C SER A 158 7.38 -18.86 1.49
N TYR A 159 7.80 -17.94 0.60
CA TYR A 159 8.18 -18.29 -0.76
C TYR A 159 9.43 -19.19 -0.77
N MET A 160 10.48 -18.82 -0.04
CA MET A 160 11.69 -19.64 0.09
C MET A 160 11.37 -21.02 0.69
N ALA A 161 10.52 -21.07 1.72
CA ALA A 161 10.05 -22.33 2.27
C ALA A 161 9.33 -23.20 1.22
N SER A 162 8.52 -22.59 0.35
CA SER A 162 7.81 -23.29 -0.73
C SER A 162 8.74 -23.89 -1.79
N LEU A 163 9.95 -23.33 -1.94
CA LEU A 163 11.00 -23.87 -2.80
C LEU A 163 11.83 -24.98 -2.12
N GLY A 164 11.58 -25.27 -0.83
CA GLY A 164 12.41 -26.17 -0.03
C GLY A 164 13.73 -25.55 0.43
N GLU A 165 13.85 -24.22 0.34
CA GLU A 165 15.03 -23.47 0.72
C GLU A 165 14.92 -22.93 2.15
N THR A 166 16.02 -22.38 2.67
CA THR A 166 16.01 -21.68 3.97
C THR A 166 15.05 -20.49 3.94
N ALA A 167 14.05 -20.48 4.81
CA ALA A 167 12.95 -19.52 4.86
C ALA A 167 13.36 -18.14 5.43
N THR A 168 14.31 -17.46 4.80
CA THR A 168 14.76 -16.12 5.21
C THR A 168 14.96 -15.19 4.01
N LEU A 169 14.80 -13.89 4.24
CA LEU A 169 15.14 -12.85 3.26
C LEU A 169 16.62 -12.94 2.85
N GLU A 170 17.54 -13.18 3.80
CA GLU A 170 18.97 -13.27 3.51
C GLU A 170 19.29 -14.41 2.55
N ALA A 171 18.61 -15.56 2.68
CA ALA A 171 18.77 -16.70 1.79
C ALA A 171 18.29 -16.33 0.37
N PHE A 172 17.13 -15.67 0.25
CA PHE A 172 16.64 -15.19 -1.05
C PHE A 172 17.62 -14.21 -1.68
N VAL A 173 18.11 -13.22 -0.93
CA VAL A 173 19.08 -12.22 -1.41
C VAL A 173 20.40 -12.88 -1.83
N ALA A 174 20.88 -13.88 -1.09
CA ALA A 174 22.08 -14.62 -1.43
C ALA A 174 21.92 -15.41 -2.74
N ALA A 175 20.76 -16.03 -2.97
CA ALA A 175 20.45 -16.72 -4.22
C ALA A 175 20.26 -15.76 -5.40
N ALA A 176 19.55 -14.63 -5.18
CA ALA A 176 19.37 -13.59 -6.17
C ALA A 176 20.71 -12.96 -6.62
N LYS A 177 21.68 -12.82 -5.71
CA LYS A 177 23.03 -12.33 -6.03
C LYS A 177 23.86 -13.28 -6.91
N GLN A 178 23.48 -14.56 -7.01
CA GLN A 178 24.14 -15.53 -7.87
C GLN A 178 23.63 -15.50 -9.32
N GLN A 179 22.60 -14.71 -9.60
CA GLN A 179 22.06 -14.52 -10.94
C GLN A 179 23.12 -13.89 -11.86
N SER A 180 23.28 -14.45 -13.05
CA SER A 180 24.13 -13.89 -14.09
C SER A 180 23.62 -14.29 -15.48
N LYS A 181 24.18 -13.69 -16.53
CA LYS A 181 23.84 -14.07 -17.92
C LYS A 181 24.08 -15.56 -18.23
N ARG A 182 24.93 -16.25 -17.47
CA ARG A 182 25.27 -17.68 -17.66
C ARG A 182 24.60 -18.60 -16.65
N ASN A 183 23.99 -18.05 -15.61
CA ASN A 183 23.30 -18.78 -14.53
C ASN A 183 22.09 -17.94 -14.12
N TRP A 184 20.99 -18.12 -14.85
CA TRP A 184 19.74 -17.43 -14.59
C TRP A 184 18.73 -18.44 -14.05
N GLN A 185 18.29 -18.24 -12.81
CA GLN A 185 17.33 -19.11 -12.15
C GLN A 185 16.03 -18.33 -11.93
N PRO A 186 14.96 -18.63 -12.69
CA PRO A 186 13.71 -17.88 -12.65
C PRO A 186 13.07 -17.77 -11.26
N ALA A 187 13.28 -18.75 -10.38
CA ALA A 187 12.76 -18.76 -9.02
C ALA A 187 13.26 -17.57 -8.17
N TYR A 188 14.48 -17.08 -8.40
CA TYR A 188 15.05 -15.98 -7.62
C TYR A 188 14.88 -14.61 -8.31
N THR A 189 13.86 -14.47 -9.15
CA THR A 189 13.49 -13.20 -9.78
C THR A 189 12.41 -12.48 -8.97
N ALA A 190 12.40 -11.15 -9.07
CA ALA A 190 11.31 -10.34 -8.49
C ALA A 190 9.94 -10.77 -9.02
N ALA A 191 9.84 -11.14 -10.30
CA ALA A 191 8.59 -11.60 -10.90
C ALA A 191 8.03 -12.86 -10.22
N ALA A 192 8.88 -13.85 -9.93
CA ALA A 192 8.46 -15.10 -9.31
C ALA A 192 7.94 -14.91 -7.89
N VAL A 193 8.69 -14.18 -7.05
CA VAL A 193 8.27 -13.89 -5.67
C VAL A 193 7.05 -12.97 -5.62
N ASN A 194 6.97 -11.97 -6.49
CA ASN A 194 5.78 -11.10 -6.59
C ASN A 194 4.54 -11.91 -7.00
N ALA A 195 4.66 -12.82 -7.96
CA ALA A 195 3.54 -13.68 -8.36
C ALA A 195 3.06 -14.57 -7.19
N TYR A 196 4.00 -15.13 -6.42
CA TYR A 196 3.67 -15.92 -5.23
C TYR A 196 2.90 -15.10 -4.18
N VAL A 197 3.41 -13.91 -3.81
CA VAL A 197 2.75 -13.02 -2.84
C VAL A 197 1.38 -12.58 -3.36
N ARG A 198 1.30 -12.13 -4.62
CA ARG A 198 0.03 -11.69 -5.23
C ARG A 198 -1.04 -12.76 -5.24
N ALA A 199 -0.68 -14.02 -5.45
CA ALA A 199 -1.63 -15.13 -5.41
C ALA A 199 -2.21 -15.40 -4.01
N GLY A 200 -1.69 -14.74 -2.97
CA GLY A 200 -2.31 -14.69 -1.65
C GLY A 200 -3.51 -13.73 -1.57
N PHE A 201 -3.62 -12.78 -2.50
CA PHE A 201 -4.63 -11.75 -2.52
C PHE A 201 -5.57 -11.93 -3.70
N ARG A 202 -6.86 -11.70 -3.47
CA ARG A 202 -7.86 -11.59 -4.54
C ARG A 202 -7.79 -10.18 -5.11
N VAL A 203 -6.76 -9.90 -5.90
CA VAL A 203 -6.62 -8.61 -6.57
C VAL A 203 -7.72 -8.51 -7.65
N PRO A 204 -8.59 -7.49 -7.62
CA PRO A 204 -9.64 -7.28 -8.64
C PRO A 204 -9.10 -6.85 -10.01
#